data_AF-A0A954UKZ4-F1
#
_entry.id   AF-A0A954UKZ4-F1
#
_cell.length_a   1.000
_cell.length_b   1.000
_cell.length_c   1.000
_cell.angle_alpha   90.00
_cell.angle_beta   90.00
_cell.angle_gamma   90.00
#
_symmetry.space_group_name_H-M   'P 1'
#
loop_
_entity.id
_entity.type
_entity.pdbx_description
1 polymer ?
#
loop_
_entity_poly.entity_id
_entity_poly.type
_entity_poly.pdbx_seq_one_letter_code
_entity_poly.pdbx_strand_id
1 'polypeptide(L)'
;PNFPGEHLYTSLTHPYFRAPHIYIAMPTRFHPDRGESTDIMFMTARGSSRYDRTFREPLIRPGLDPARWGNRSNYAALNVVPMSDTEMSFYTTPFRRWSFRTDGFAALHAGADAGEWVSHRLRFKGQRLSLNCGTSAGGSIQVELQDADGQPIPGFALTDCQRIVGDAIDMPVTWRGSADLPSLAGKVVKLRMVLQEADLFALQFVA
;
A
#
# COMPACT_ATOMS: atom_id res chain seq x y z
N PRO A 1 -12.23 -0.83 -15.37
CA PRO A 1 -12.65 0.00 -16.53
C PRO A 1 -12.93 1.42 -16.04
N ASN A 2 -12.85 2.41 -16.93
CA ASN A 2 -13.22 3.79 -16.61
C ASN A 2 -14.72 3.91 -16.36
N PHE A 3 -15.13 4.89 -15.54
CA PHE A 3 -16.53 5.27 -15.49
C PHE A 3 -16.97 5.90 -16.82
N PRO A 4 -18.26 5.82 -17.20
CA PRO A 4 -18.76 6.52 -18.37
C PRO A 4 -18.42 8.01 -18.32
N GLY A 5 -17.85 8.55 -19.40
CA GLY A 5 -17.43 9.95 -19.47
C GLY A 5 -16.20 10.31 -18.62
N GLU A 6 -15.47 9.33 -18.08
CA GLU A 6 -14.25 9.61 -17.30
C GLU A 6 -13.04 9.81 -18.22
N HIS A 7 -12.43 10.98 -18.10
CA HIS A 7 -11.26 11.37 -18.87
C HIS A 7 -10.00 11.23 -18.01
N LEU A 8 -9.09 10.34 -18.42
CA LEU A 8 -7.77 10.19 -17.81
C LEU A 8 -6.69 10.61 -18.80
N TYR A 9 -5.79 11.48 -18.36
CA TYR A 9 -4.68 11.99 -19.13
C TYR A 9 -3.36 11.80 -18.38
N THR A 10 -2.26 11.80 -19.13
CA THR A 10 -0.90 11.85 -18.58
C THR A 10 -0.69 10.82 -17.46
N SER A 11 -0.73 9.53 -17.82
CA SER A 11 -0.69 8.44 -16.83
C SER A 11 0.59 8.37 -16.01
N LEU A 12 1.69 8.90 -16.54
CA LEU A 12 3.04 8.84 -15.94
C LEU A 12 3.39 7.43 -15.48
N THR A 13 3.02 6.44 -16.29
CA THR A 13 3.28 5.03 -15.99
C THR A 13 4.77 4.76 -15.99
N HIS A 14 5.27 4.17 -14.93
CA HIS A 14 6.67 3.80 -14.78
C HIS A 14 6.80 2.56 -13.89
N PRO A 15 7.88 1.78 -14.03
CA PRO A 15 8.18 0.69 -13.12
C PRO A 15 8.42 1.24 -11.71
N TYR A 16 7.90 0.55 -10.69
CA TYR A 16 8.13 0.93 -9.31
C TYR A 16 9.57 0.61 -8.89
N PHE A 17 10.31 1.58 -8.38
CA PHE A 17 11.76 1.47 -8.19
C PHE A 17 12.20 0.37 -7.20
N ARG A 18 11.35 -0.01 -6.23
CA ARG A 18 11.60 -1.14 -5.29
C ARG A 18 11.03 -2.47 -5.77
N ALA A 19 10.14 -2.47 -6.75
CA ALA A 19 9.57 -3.68 -7.35
C ALA A 19 9.28 -3.48 -8.85
N PRO A 20 10.31 -3.49 -9.72
CA PRO A 20 10.16 -3.08 -11.14
C PRO A 20 9.22 -3.95 -11.97
N HIS A 21 8.83 -5.12 -11.45
CA HIS A 21 7.81 -5.99 -12.05
C HIS A 21 6.37 -5.50 -11.80
N ILE A 22 6.20 -4.44 -11.01
CA ILE A 22 4.96 -3.70 -10.78
C ILE A 22 5.14 -2.31 -11.39
N TYR A 23 4.19 -1.90 -12.21
CA TYR A 23 4.12 -0.57 -12.78
C TYR A 23 3.09 0.24 -11.99
N ILE A 24 3.42 1.50 -11.70
CA ILE A 24 2.52 2.45 -11.07
C ILE A 24 2.20 3.58 -12.04
N ALA A 25 0.97 4.08 -11.99
CA ALA A 25 0.49 5.19 -12.79
C ALA A 25 -0.30 6.16 -11.91
N MET A 26 -0.09 7.46 -12.15
CA MET A 26 -0.73 8.57 -11.44
C MET A 26 -1.43 9.49 -12.45
N PRO A 27 -2.45 9.01 -13.17
CA PRO A 27 -3.07 9.80 -14.23
C PRO A 27 -3.81 10.99 -13.64
N THR A 28 -3.81 12.08 -14.39
CA THR A 28 -4.69 13.22 -14.14
C THR A 28 -6.09 12.88 -14.63
N ARG A 29 -7.07 12.88 -13.74
CA ARG A 29 -8.48 12.80 -14.12
C ARG A 29 -9.01 14.21 -14.34
N PHE A 30 -9.71 14.39 -15.46
CA PHE A 30 -10.25 15.66 -15.90
C PHE A 30 -11.77 15.67 -15.82
N HIS A 31 -12.32 16.74 -15.25
CA HIS A 31 -13.75 16.93 -15.05
C HIS A 31 -14.26 18.11 -15.89
N PRO A 32 -14.69 17.87 -17.16
CA PRO A 32 -15.14 18.95 -18.05
C PRO A 32 -16.31 19.74 -17.46
N ASP A 33 -17.26 19.05 -16.82
CA ASP A 33 -18.48 19.64 -16.27
C ASP A 33 -18.28 20.27 -14.86
N ARG A 34 -17.04 20.31 -14.37
CA ARG A 34 -16.68 20.86 -13.05
C ARG A 34 -15.63 21.95 -13.16
N GLY A 35 -15.86 22.91 -14.06
CA GLY A 35 -14.94 24.03 -14.29
C GLY A 35 -13.57 23.59 -14.80
N GLU A 36 -13.51 22.50 -15.58
CA GLU A 36 -12.27 21.91 -16.09
C GLU A 36 -11.27 21.51 -14.98
N SER A 37 -11.79 21.22 -13.78
CA SER A 37 -10.97 20.83 -12.64
C SER A 37 -10.32 19.46 -12.81
N THR A 38 -9.23 19.25 -12.09
CA THR A 38 -8.47 18.00 -12.13
C THR A 38 -8.12 17.48 -10.74
N ASP A 39 -8.02 16.16 -10.64
CA ASP A 39 -7.45 15.44 -9.49
C ASP A 39 -6.57 14.28 -9.99
N ILE A 40 -5.77 13.68 -9.11
CA ILE A 40 -4.80 12.63 -9.50
C ILE A 40 -5.26 11.30 -8.93
N MET A 41 -5.36 10.30 -9.81
CA MET A 41 -5.73 8.94 -9.45
C MET A 41 -4.49 8.10 -9.17
N PHE A 42 -4.68 6.89 -8.63
CA PHE A 42 -3.64 5.88 -8.53
C PHE A 42 -4.09 4.60 -9.25
N MET A 43 -3.21 4.04 -10.06
CA MET A 43 -3.43 2.77 -10.75
C MET A 43 -2.16 1.94 -10.73
N THR A 44 -2.31 0.62 -10.81
CA THR A 44 -1.18 -0.31 -10.87
C THR A 44 -1.32 -1.26 -12.05
N ALA A 45 -0.23 -1.86 -12.49
CA ALA A 45 -0.22 -2.97 -13.43
C ALA A 45 0.93 -3.92 -13.09
N ARG A 46 0.80 -5.19 -13.44
CA ARG A 46 1.85 -6.20 -13.24
C ARG A 46 2.09 -6.95 -14.55
N GLY A 47 3.29 -6.84 -15.10
CA GLY A 47 3.62 -7.40 -16.42
C GLY A 47 2.98 -6.61 -17.57
N SER A 48 2.54 -7.31 -18.63
CA SER A 48 2.02 -6.72 -19.87
C SER A 48 0.50 -6.49 -19.89
N SER A 49 -0.13 -6.44 -18.72
CA SER A 49 -1.59 -6.50 -18.57
C SER A 49 -2.30 -5.13 -18.56
N ARG A 50 -3.64 -5.19 -18.43
CA ARG A 50 -4.53 -4.06 -18.12
C ARG A 50 -4.15 -3.43 -16.77
N TYR A 51 -4.47 -2.15 -16.59
CA TYR A 51 -4.37 -1.47 -15.29
C TYR A 51 -5.43 -1.96 -14.31
N ASP A 52 -5.01 -2.20 -13.07
CA ASP A 52 -5.86 -2.34 -11.91
C ASP A 52 -6.17 -0.96 -11.32
N ARG A 53 -7.44 -0.78 -10.98
CA ARG A 53 -7.99 0.45 -10.38
C ARG A 53 -8.71 0.08 -9.09
N THR A 54 -7.96 -0.49 -8.15
CA THR A 54 -8.48 -0.95 -6.85
C THR A 54 -9.23 0.17 -6.14
N PHE A 55 -8.60 1.35 -6.08
CA PHE A 55 -9.19 2.59 -5.60
C PHE A 55 -9.59 3.42 -6.81
N ARG A 56 -10.84 3.87 -6.83
CA ARG A 56 -11.41 4.64 -7.96
C ARG A 56 -11.70 6.10 -7.59
N GLU A 57 -11.42 6.46 -6.35
CA GLU A 57 -11.27 7.80 -5.83
C GLU A 57 -9.87 8.36 -6.14
N PRO A 58 -9.70 9.69 -6.14
CA PRO A 58 -8.40 10.30 -6.36
C PRO A 58 -7.49 10.13 -5.13
N LEU A 59 -6.23 9.79 -5.38
CA LEU A 59 -5.17 9.79 -4.37
C LEU A 59 -4.80 11.21 -3.96
N ILE A 60 -4.72 12.13 -4.93
CA ILE A 60 -4.44 13.54 -4.67
C ILE A 60 -5.65 14.38 -5.07
N ARG A 61 -6.23 15.07 -4.07
CA ARG A 61 -7.36 15.99 -4.21
C ARG A 61 -6.86 17.44 -4.33
N PRO A 62 -7.66 18.37 -4.89
CA PRO A 62 -7.31 19.79 -4.96
C PRO A 62 -6.91 20.41 -3.62
N GLY A 63 -7.59 20.01 -2.53
CA GLY A 63 -7.32 20.49 -1.18
C GLY A 63 -8.01 21.83 -0.87
N LEU A 64 -7.47 22.55 0.13
CA LEU A 64 -8.10 23.77 0.67
C LEU A 64 -7.88 25.03 -0.18
N ASP A 65 -6.86 25.05 -1.03
CA ASP A 65 -6.52 26.20 -1.87
C ASP A 65 -7.56 26.37 -2.99
N PRO A 66 -8.38 27.45 -2.99
CA PRO A 66 -9.41 27.66 -4.01
C PRO A 66 -8.84 27.75 -5.43
N ALA A 67 -7.60 28.22 -5.59
CA ALA A 67 -6.95 28.29 -6.90
C ALA A 67 -6.71 26.90 -7.52
N ARG A 68 -6.78 25.84 -6.71
CA ARG A 68 -6.65 24.45 -7.16
C ARG A 68 -7.94 23.85 -7.68
N TRP A 69 -9.08 24.51 -7.54
CA TRP A 69 -10.37 24.03 -8.04
C TRP A 69 -10.70 24.54 -9.45
N GLY A 70 -9.82 25.35 -10.03
CA GLY A 70 -9.97 25.88 -11.37
C GLY A 70 -9.47 24.95 -12.48
N ASN A 71 -9.44 25.51 -13.69
CA ASN A 71 -9.04 24.83 -14.91
C ASN A 71 -7.63 24.22 -14.77
N ARG A 72 -7.56 22.89 -14.86
CA ARG A 72 -6.31 22.09 -14.90
C ARG A 72 -5.30 22.46 -13.81
N SER A 73 -5.80 22.87 -12.64
CA SER A 73 -4.98 23.46 -11.57
C SER A 73 -4.28 22.43 -10.65
N ASN A 74 -4.52 21.13 -10.86
CA ASN A 74 -3.78 20.02 -10.26
C ASN A 74 -3.40 18.99 -11.33
N TYR A 75 -2.47 19.32 -12.21
CA TYR A 75 -2.07 18.41 -13.28
C TYR A 75 -0.82 17.61 -12.86
N ALA A 76 -0.78 16.31 -13.14
CA ALA A 76 0.39 15.48 -12.87
C ALA A 76 1.61 15.99 -13.66
N ALA A 77 2.72 16.26 -12.98
CA ALA A 77 3.90 16.88 -13.58
C ALA A 77 5.06 15.89 -13.82
N LEU A 78 5.29 14.97 -12.88
CA LEU A 78 6.40 14.02 -12.91
C LEU A 78 5.97 12.69 -12.28
N ASN A 79 6.64 11.60 -12.67
CA ASN A 79 6.48 10.30 -12.02
C ASN A 79 6.85 10.35 -10.52
N VAL A 80 6.63 9.25 -9.80
CA VAL A 80 7.04 9.16 -8.39
C VAL A 80 8.56 9.17 -8.32
N VAL A 81 9.11 10.02 -7.46
CA VAL A 81 10.55 10.21 -7.27
C VAL A 81 10.94 9.72 -5.87
N PRO A 82 11.83 8.71 -5.73
CA PRO A 82 12.40 8.37 -4.44
C PRO A 82 13.30 9.53 -3.96
N MET A 83 13.08 9.99 -2.74
CA MET A 83 13.85 11.08 -2.14
C MET A 83 14.83 10.57 -1.07
N SER A 84 14.43 9.53 -0.33
CA SER A 84 15.24 8.83 0.67
C SER A 84 14.73 7.40 0.83
N ASP A 85 15.29 6.64 1.78
CA ASP A 85 14.77 5.32 2.13
C ASP A 85 13.31 5.36 2.61
N THR A 86 12.90 6.46 3.25
CA THR A 86 11.59 6.60 3.90
C THR A 86 10.63 7.56 3.20
N GLU A 87 11.09 8.36 2.24
CA GLU A 87 10.25 9.35 1.54
C GLU A 87 10.27 9.18 0.02
N MET A 88 9.08 9.26 -0.57
CA MET A 88 8.85 9.46 -2.00
C MET A 88 8.16 10.80 -2.24
N SER A 89 8.34 11.38 -3.42
CA SER A 89 7.67 12.61 -3.84
C SER A 89 6.89 12.43 -5.13
N PHE A 90 5.81 13.20 -5.26
CA PHE A 90 5.07 13.39 -6.50
C PHE A 90 4.82 14.88 -6.74
N TYR A 91 4.79 15.32 -7.99
CA TYR A 91 4.70 16.73 -8.33
C TYR A 91 3.47 17.02 -9.19
N THR A 92 2.76 18.09 -8.85
CA THR A 92 1.64 18.62 -9.65
C THR A 92 1.92 20.05 -10.10
N THR A 93 1.42 20.44 -11.27
CA THR A 93 1.49 21.81 -11.77
C THR A 93 0.39 22.71 -11.19
N PRO A 94 0.59 24.04 -11.17
CA PRO A 94 1.89 24.71 -11.18
C PRO A 94 2.53 24.60 -9.78
N PHE A 95 3.62 23.84 -9.69
CA PHE A 95 4.57 23.80 -8.56
C PHE A 95 4.03 23.38 -7.18
N ARG A 96 3.59 22.13 -7.02
CA ARG A 96 3.35 21.53 -5.69
C ARG A 96 4.00 20.17 -5.57
N ARG A 97 4.71 19.95 -4.46
CA ARG A 97 5.28 18.65 -4.06
C ARG A 97 4.34 17.98 -3.06
N TRP A 98 4.12 16.69 -3.25
CA TRP A 98 3.44 15.80 -2.33
C TRP A 98 4.46 14.80 -1.80
N SER A 99 4.55 14.67 -0.47
CA SER A 99 5.40 13.67 0.18
C SER A 99 4.57 12.45 0.56
N PHE A 100 5.14 11.27 0.33
CA PHE A 100 4.61 9.99 0.76
C PHE A 100 5.69 9.23 1.53
N ARG A 101 5.30 8.41 2.50
CA ARG A 101 6.20 7.36 3.00
C ARG A 101 6.53 6.40 1.86
N THR A 102 7.74 5.84 1.82
CA THR A 102 8.11 4.77 0.88
C THR A 102 7.11 3.62 0.96
N ASP A 103 6.71 3.05 -0.19
CA ASP A 103 5.69 2.01 -0.35
C ASP A 103 4.27 2.38 0.18
N GLY A 104 4.01 3.64 0.52
CA GLY A 104 2.79 4.08 1.23
C GLY A 104 1.65 4.63 0.39
N PHE A 105 1.41 4.13 -0.82
CA PHE A 105 0.32 4.63 -1.67
C PHE A 105 -1.09 4.27 -1.17
N ALA A 106 -1.20 3.15 -0.46
CA ALA A 106 -2.44 2.63 0.10
C ALA A 106 -2.12 1.79 1.35
N ALA A 107 -3.12 1.58 2.21
CA ALA A 107 -2.98 0.76 3.40
C ALA A 107 -4.21 -0.13 3.64
N LEU A 108 -3.98 -1.27 4.29
CA LEU A 108 -5.01 -1.91 5.10
C LEU A 108 -5.12 -1.11 6.41
N HIS A 109 -6.27 -0.48 6.62
CA HIS A 109 -6.52 0.44 7.73
C HIS A 109 -7.45 -0.19 8.77
N ALA A 110 -7.09 -0.10 10.04
CA ALA A 110 -7.98 -0.36 11.17
C ALA A 110 -8.01 0.84 12.12
N GLY A 111 -9.23 1.26 12.49
CA GLY A 111 -9.46 2.37 13.42
C GLY A 111 -9.42 1.92 14.88
N ALA A 112 -10.20 2.60 15.73
CA ALA A 112 -10.30 2.27 17.15
C ALA A 112 -10.81 0.83 17.39
N ASP A 113 -11.75 0.37 16.57
CA ASP A 113 -12.19 -1.02 16.57
C ASP A 113 -11.21 -1.89 15.81
N ALA A 114 -10.88 -3.05 16.39
CA ALA A 114 -9.97 -3.99 15.76
C ALA A 114 -10.54 -4.54 14.45
N GLY A 115 -9.70 -4.57 13.42
CA GLY A 115 -9.99 -5.17 12.12
C GLY A 115 -9.20 -6.46 11.92
N GLU A 116 -9.73 -7.33 11.07
CA GLU A 116 -9.06 -8.56 10.67
C GLU A 116 -8.95 -8.66 9.14
N TRP A 117 -7.79 -9.11 8.67
CA TRP A 117 -7.57 -9.43 7.28
C TRP A 117 -6.96 -10.83 7.15
N VAL A 118 -7.42 -11.60 6.15
CA VAL A 118 -6.86 -12.90 5.81
C VAL A 118 -6.47 -12.90 4.34
N SER A 119 -5.22 -13.30 4.07
CA SER A 119 -4.68 -13.36 2.71
C SER A 119 -5.30 -14.50 1.90
N HIS A 120 -5.16 -14.39 0.58
CA HIS A 120 -5.22 -15.58 -0.27
C HIS A 120 -4.10 -16.57 0.09
N ARG A 121 -4.26 -17.83 -0.32
CA ARG A 121 -3.20 -18.84 -0.24
C ARG A 121 -1.97 -18.37 -1.01
N LEU A 122 -0.81 -18.41 -0.38
CA LEU A 122 0.45 -17.99 -0.97
C LEU A 122 1.57 -18.99 -0.67
N ARG A 123 2.60 -18.98 -1.52
CA ARG A 123 3.90 -19.60 -1.24
C ARG A 123 4.92 -18.47 -1.22
N PHE A 124 5.87 -18.54 -0.30
CA PHE A 124 6.90 -17.52 -0.16
C PHE A 124 8.31 -18.10 -0.26
N LYS A 125 9.25 -17.21 -0.53
CA LYS A 125 10.70 -17.41 -0.33
C LYS A 125 11.15 -16.35 0.66
N GLY A 126 12.13 -16.67 1.49
CA GLY A 126 12.66 -15.76 2.50
C GLY A 126 12.75 -16.41 3.87
N GLN A 127 13.45 -15.74 4.78
CA GLN A 127 13.74 -16.20 6.14
C GLN A 127 12.99 -15.39 7.19
N ARG A 128 12.59 -14.15 6.89
CA ARG A 128 11.79 -13.29 7.80
C ARG A 128 10.62 -12.65 7.08
N LEU A 129 9.53 -12.40 7.80
CA LEU A 129 8.42 -11.55 7.35
C LEU A 129 8.66 -10.13 7.87
N SER A 130 8.55 -9.14 7.00
CA SER A 130 8.64 -7.72 7.34
C SER A 130 7.42 -6.96 6.85
N LEU A 131 7.02 -5.95 7.63
CA LEU A 131 5.90 -5.06 7.38
C LEU A 131 6.39 -3.62 7.20
N ASN A 132 5.79 -2.90 6.25
CA ASN A 132 5.76 -1.45 6.27
C ASN A 132 4.44 -1.03 6.91
N CYS A 133 4.50 -0.46 8.10
CA CYS A 133 3.31 -0.15 8.90
C CYS A 133 3.51 1.08 9.78
N GLY A 134 2.40 1.64 10.22
CA GLY A 134 2.34 2.65 11.29
C GLY A 134 1.20 2.33 12.25
N THR A 135 1.43 2.45 13.54
CA THR A 135 0.39 2.33 14.58
C THR A 135 0.33 3.59 15.43
N SER A 136 -0.81 3.82 16.09
CA SER A 136 -0.84 4.72 17.25
C SER A 136 -0.01 4.13 18.41
N ALA A 137 0.21 4.90 19.48
CA ALA A 137 0.84 4.40 20.70
C ALA A 137 0.01 3.32 21.42
N GLY A 138 -1.33 3.35 21.26
CA GLY A 138 -2.25 2.32 21.77
C GLY A 138 -2.61 1.25 20.73
N GLY A 139 -2.21 1.46 19.48
CA GLY A 139 -2.49 0.59 18.35
C GLY A 139 -1.61 -0.64 18.32
N SER A 140 -1.93 -1.56 17.41
CA SER A 140 -1.16 -2.77 17.23
C SER A 140 -1.40 -3.49 15.91
N ILE A 141 -0.41 -4.30 15.52
CA ILE A 141 -0.54 -5.35 14.51
C ILE A 141 -0.05 -6.67 15.10
N GLN A 142 -0.79 -7.74 14.86
CA GLN A 142 -0.36 -9.12 15.10
C GLN A 142 -0.62 -9.97 13.86
N VAL A 143 0.24 -10.95 13.63
CA VAL A 143 0.22 -11.79 12.43
C VAL A 143 0.22 -13.25 12.83
N GLU A 144 -0.64 -14.03 12.21
CA GLU A 144 -0.70 -15.48 12.31
C GLU A 144 -0.44 -16.12 10.95
N LEU A 145 0.34 -17.20 10.94
CA LEU A 145 0.41 -18.07 9.77
C LEU A 145 -0.57 -19.23 9.96
N GLN A 146 -1.38 -19.43 8.93
CA GLN A 146 -2.31 -20.54 8.82
C GLN A 146 -1.88 -21.49 7.71
N ASP A 147 -2.28 -22.75 7.82
CA ASP A 147 -2.16 -23.71 6.74
C ASP A 147 -3.11 -23.41 5.58
N ALA A 148 -3.18 -24.31 4.59
CA ALA A 148 -4.04 -24.14 3.43
C ALA A 148 -5.53 -24.13 3.78
N ASP A 149 -5.93 -24.77 4.88
CA ASP A 149 -7.31 -24.93 5.33
C ASP A 149 -7.72 -23.84 6.34
N GLY A 150 -6.78 -22.97 6.72
CA GLY A 150 -7.01 -21.85 7.62
C GLY A 150 -6.80 -22.20 9.09
N GLN A 151 -6.17 -23.32 9.41
CA GLN A 151 -5.82 -23.65 10.79
C GLN A 151 -4.50 -22.97 11.18
N PRO A 152 -4.41 -22.37 12.38
CA PRO A 152 -3.17 -21.77 12.87
C PRO A 152 -2.04 -22.80 12.90
N ILE A 153 -0.88 -22.44 12.36
CA ILE A 153 0.32 -23.28 12.43
C ILE A 153 0.93 -23.12 13.83
N PRO A 154 1.23 -24.22 14.56
CA PRO A 154 1.84 -24.14 15.89
C PRO A 154 3.12 -23.29 15.92
N GLY A 155 3.22 -22.39 16.89
CA GLY A 155 4.32 -21.42 17.00
C GLY A 155 4.16 -20.16 16.15
N PHE A 156 3.11 -20.08 15.32
CA PHE A 156 2.76 -18.92 14.50
C PHE A 156 1.34 -18.44 14.75
N ALA A 157 0.70 -18.84 15.86
CA ALA A 157 -0.63 -18.36 16.19
C ALA A 157 -0.59 -16.88 16.63
N LEU A 158 -1.74 -16.19 16.60
CA LEU A 158 -1.82 -14.80 17.08
C LEU A 158 -1.31 -14.62 18.52
N THR A 159 -1.54 -15.60 19.38
CA THR A 159 -1.08 -15.60 20.78
C THR A 159 0.44 -15.71 20.90
N ASP A 160 1.09 -16.31 19.90
CA ASP A 160 2.55 -16.45 19.84
C ASP A 160 3.19 -15.19 19.22
N CYS A 161 2.47 -14.47 18.37
CA CYS A 161 2.96 -13.25 17.73
C CYS A 161 3.21 -12.15 18.76
N GLN A 162 4.43 -11.59 18.76
CA GLN A 162 4.70 -10.37 19.49
C GLN A 162 3.91 -9.21 18.88
N ARG A 163 3.33 -8.38 19.74
CA ARG A 163 2.56 -7.23 19.31
C ARG A 163 3.48 -6.19 18.69
N ILE A 164 3.20 -5.80 17.45
CA ILE A 164 3.94 -4.77 16.73
C ILE A 164 3.30 -3.42 17.05
N VAL A 165 4.10 -2.49 17.56
CA VAL A 165 3.73 -1.10 17.85
C VAL A 165 4.84 -0.20 17.33
N GLY A 166 4.48 0.84 16.57
CA GLY A 166 5.41 1.82 16.03
C GLY A 166 5.20 2.12 14.55
N ASP A 167 6.11 2.92 14.00
CA ASP A 167 6.12 3.33 12.59
C ASP A 167 7.46 2.97 11.94
N ALA A 168 7.42 2.11 10.91
CA ALA A 168 8.60 1.73 10.15
C ALA A 168 8.25 1.24 8.74
N ILE A 169 9.23 1.34 7.83
CA ILE A 169 9.14 0.80 6.47
C ILE A 169 9.63 -0.66 6.35
N ASP A 170 10.32 -1.16 7.38
CA ASP A 170 10.83 -2.54 7.51
C ASP A 170 10.76 -2.95 8.99
N MET A 171 9.57 -3.40 9.41
CA MET A 171 9.31 -3.90 10.77
C MET A 171 9.25 -5.42 10.76
N PRO A 172 10.22 -6.13 11.37
CA PRO A 172 10.21 -7.58 11.40
C PRO A 172 9.06 -8.12 12.27
N VAL A 173 8.36 -9.12 11.77
CA VAL A 173 7.36 -9.87 12.54
C VAL A 173 8.07 -10.96 13.32
N THR A 174 7.82 -11.03 14.63
CA THR A 174 8.40 -12.04 15.51
C THR A 174 7.33 -12.81 16.25
N TRP A 175 7.55 -14.11 16.38
CA TRP A 175 6.74 -15.00 17.21
C TRP A 175 7.59 -15.51 18.37
N ARG A 176 6.97 -15.74 19.51
CA ARG A 176 7.61 -16.27 20.72
C ARG A 176 7.87 -17.76 20.55
N GLY A 177 8.83 -18.29 21.31
CA GLY A 177 9.16 -19.72 21.31
C GLY A 177 10.06 -20.13 20.15
N SER A 178 9.80 -21.29 19.56
CA SER A 178 10.64 -21.94 18.55
C SER A 178 10.14 -21.75 17.12
N ALA A 179 9.57 -20.58 16.80
CA ALA A 179 9.06 -20.29 15.47
C ALA A 179 10.18 -20.29 14.43
N ASP A 180 10.07 -21.20 13.45
CA ASP A 180 11.04 -21.37 12.36
C ASP A 180 10.36 -21.08 11.02
N LEU A 181 10.25 -19.79 10.67
CA LEU A 181 9.61 -19.35 9.42
C LEU A 181 10.29 -19.95 8.16
N PRO A 182 11.63 -20.07 8.08
CA PRO A 182 12.30 -20.79 6.99
C PRO A 182 11.76 -22.20 6.73
N SER A 183 11.38 -22.95 7.76
CA SER A 183 10.79 -24.31 7.60
C SER A 183 9.46 -24.33 6.83
N LEU A 184 8.80 -23.17 6.70
CA LEU A 184 7.55 -23.01 5.95
C LEU A 184 7.77 -22.47 4.52
N ALA A 185 9.00 -22.10 4.16
CA ALA A 185 9.31 -21.59 2.82
C ALA A 185 8.90 -22.60 1.74
N GLY A 186 8.26 -22.11 0.68
CA GLY A 186 7.71 -22.93 -0.40
C GLY A 186 6.44 -23.71 -0.08
N LYS A 187 6.01 -23.82 1.19
CA LYS A 187 4.70 -24.41 1.56
C LYS A 187 3.57 -23.44 1.28
N VAL A 188 2.35 -23.96 1.10
CA VAL A 188 1.15 -23.12 0.96
C VAL A 188 0.70 -22.70 2.35
N VAL A 189 0.62 -21.39 2.57
CA VAL A 189 0.17 -20.79 3.83
C VAL A 189 -0.83 -19.66 3.55
N LYS A 190 -1.52 -19.21 4.59
CA LYS A 190 -2.25 -17.94 4.60
C LYS A 190 -1.73 -17.07 5.74
N LEU A 191 -1.80 -15.76 5.58
CA LEU A 191 -1.56 -14.79 6.65
C LEU A 191 -2.91 -14.34 7.18
N ARG A 192 -3.08 -14.40 8.50
CA ARG A 192 -4.16 -13.73 9.23
C ARG A 192 -3.55 -12.58 10.00
N MET A 193 -4.10 -11.39 9.88
CA MET A 193 -3.62 -10.20 10.58
C MET A 193 -4.75 -9.56 11.35
N VAL A 194 -4.48 -9.22 12.61
CA VAL A 194 -5.37 -8.42 13.46
C VAL A 194 -4.70 -7.08 13.67
N LEU A 195 -5.42 -6.01 13.35
CA LEU A 195 -4.95 -4.62 13.38
C LEU A 195 -5.87 -3.79 14.26
N GLN A 196 -5.32 -2.83 14.98
CA GLN A 196 -6.07 -1.82 15.72
C GLN A 196 -5.29 -0.51 15.73
N GLU A 197 -5.95 0.60 15.42
CA GLU A 197 -5.34 1.93 15.24
C GLU A 197 -4.04 1.87 14.44
N ALA A 198 -4.10 1.21 13.28
CA ALA A 198 -2.94 0.83 12.50
C ALA A 198 -3.20 0.85 10.99
N ASP A 199 -2.15 1.21 10.26
CA ASP A 199 -2.05 1.15 8.81
C ASP A 199 -0.94 0.17 8.42
N LEU A 200 -1.29 -0.82 7.58
CA LEU A 200 -0.33 -1.72 6.93
C LEU A 200 -0.23 -1.38 5.45
N PHE A 201 0.92 -0.84 5.04
CA PHE A 201 1.16 -0.35 3.68
C PHE A 201 1.70 -1.44 2.75
N ALA A 202 2.63 -2.26 3.24
CA ALA A 202 3.23 -3.34 2.47
C ALA A 202 3.72 -4.47 3.36
N LEU A 203 3.91 -5.66 2.79
CA LEU A 203 4.52 -6.82 3.43
C LEU A 203 5.50 -7.50 2.48
N GLN A 204 6.55 -8.09 3.03
CA GLN A 204 7.55 -8.82 2.26
C GLN A 204 8.15 -9.97 3.07
N PHE A 205 8.29 -11.14 2.44
CA PHE A 205 9.22 -12.17 2.92
C PHE A 205 10.61 -11.87 2.38
N VAL A 206 11.54 -11.59 3.29
CA VAL A 206 12.91 -11.16 2.98
C VAL A 206 13.87 -12.34 3.15
N ALA A 207 14.81 -12.48 2.22
CA ALA A 207 15.85 -13.51 2.25
C ALA A 207 16.83 -13.32 3.42
#